data_AF-A0A538RRY6-F1
#
_entry.id   AF-A0A538RRY6-F1
#
_cell.length_a   1.000
_cell.length_b   1.000
_cell.length_c   1.000
_cell.angle_alpha   90.00
_cell.angle_beta   90.00
_cell.angle_gamma   90.00
#
_symmetry.space_group_name_H-M   'P 1'
#
loop_
_entity.id
_entity.type
_entity.pdbx_description
1 polymer ?
#
loop_
_entity_poly.entity_id
_entity_poly.type
_entity_poly.pdbx_seq_one_letter_code
_entity_poly.pdbx_strand_id
1 'polypeptide(L)' 'MPRRLRFASGGFVYHVLNRAAARARIFDKSMDYAAFDWVLKQADAFVPMRLATQGQEVLVGLHRE' A
#
# COMPACT_ATOMS: atom_id res chain seq x y z
N MET A 1 -8.45 26.13 -2.17
CA MET A 1 -7.17 26.12 -1.43
C MET A 1 -6.13 25.37 -2.24
N PRO A 2 -4.95 25.96 -2.51
CA PRO A 2 -3.87 25.24 -3.17
C PRO A 2 -3.37 24.10 -2.27
N ARG A 3 -3.19 22.90 -2.84
CA ARG A 3 -2.59 21.79 -2.10
C ARG A 3 -1.12 22.13 -1.81
N ARG A 4 -0.68 21.89 -0.57
CA ARG A 4 0.74 21.94 -0.24
C ARG A 4 1.53 21.00 -1.16
N LEU A 5 2.73 21.43 -1.53
CA LEU A 5 3.67 20.60 -2.27
C LEU A 5 3.98 19.34 -1.44
N ARG A 6 4.03 18.17 -2.09
CA ARG A 6 4.46 16.94 -1.43
C ARG A 6 5.98 16.97 -1.29
N PHE A 7 6.47 16.59 -0.12
CA PHE A 7 7.90 16.49 0.16
C PHE A 7 8.19 15.10 0.73
N ALA A 8 9.34 14.52 0.37
CA ALA A 8 9.76 13.19 0.79
C ALA A 8 11.17 13.27 1.41
N SER A 9 11.23 13.71 2.66
CA SER A 9 12.48 13.81 3.42
C SER A 9 13.03 12.41 3.72
N GLY A 10 14.32 12.19 3.50
CA GLY A 10 14.99 10.97 3.95
C GLY A 10 15.06 10.87 5.48
N GLY A 11 15.20 9.64 6.00
CA GLY A 11 15.33 9.37 7.44
C GLY A 11 14.01 9.30 8.22
N PHE A 12 12.87 9.44 7.54
CA PHE A 12 11.55 9.34 8.15
C PHE A 12 10.79 8.10 7.66
N VAL A 13 9.97 7.54 8.55
CA VAL A 13 8.96 6.54 8.19
C VAL A 13 7.66 7.27 7.95
N TYR A 14 7.04 7.01 6.80
CA TYR A 14 5.77 7.61 6.43
C TYR A 14 4.65 6.59 6.55
N HIS A 15 3.54 6.98 7.18
CA HIS A 15 2.30 6.23 7.10
C HIS A 15 1.51 6.70 5.87
N VAL A 16 1.40 5.83 4.86
CA VAL A 16 0.72 6.14 3.60
C VAL A 16 -0.64 5.48 3.58
N LEU A 17 -1.70 6.28 3.38
CA LEU A 17 -3.07 5.80 3.24
C LEU A 17 -3.57 6.09 1.83
N ASN A 18 -3.92 5.04 1.09
CA ASN A 18 -4.64 5.16 -0.17
C ASN A 18 -6.15 5.15 0.11
N ARG A 19 -6.86 6.22 -0.27
CA ARG A 19 -8.32 6.32 -0.14
C ARG A 19 -8.93 6.77 -1.47
N ALA A 20 -10.02 6.14 -1.90
CA ALA A 20 -10.71 6.58 -3.10
C ALA A 20 -11.36 7.95 -2.90
N ALA A 21 -11.64 8.62 -4.02
CA ALA A 21 -12.49 9.80 -4.03
C ALA A 21 -13.84 9.50 -3.35
N ALA A 22 -14.36 10.47 -2.61
CA ALA A 22 -15.62 10.33 -1.87
C ALA A 22 -15.70 9.14 -0.90
N ARG A 23 -14.56 8.58 -0.45
CA ARG A 23 -14.50 7.36 0.37
C ARG A 23 -15.16 6.15 -0.30
N ALA A 24 -15.16 6.10 -1.63
CA ALA A 24 -15.64 4.94 -2.36
C ALA A 24 -14.85 3.68 -1.99
N ARG A 25 -15.47 2.53 -2.20
CA ARG A 25 -14.81 1.23 -2.05
C ARG A 25 -13.73 1.08 -3.11
N ILE A 26 -12.49 0.77 -2.70
CA ILE A 26 -11.34 0.58 -3.61
C ILE A 26 -11.28 -0.85 -4.14
N PHE A 27 -11.51 -1.83 -3.26
CA PHE A 27 -11.41 -3.25 -3.56
C PHE A 27 -12.78 -3.89 -3.40
N ASP A 28 -13.31 -4.50 -4.46
CA ASP A 28 -14.60 -5.16 -4.43
C ASP A 28 -14.43 -6.63 -4.04
N LYS A 29 -13.47 -7.31 -4.67
CA LYS A 29 -13.11 -8.71 -4.44
C LYS A 29 -11.78 -8.81 -3.69
N SER A 30 -11.57 -9.92 -2.98
CA SER A 30 -10.28 -10.24 -2.34
C SER A 30 -9.11 -10.20 -3.34
N MET A 31 -9.37 -10.60 -4.59
CA MET A 31 -8.36 -10.59 -5.65
C MET A 31 -7.93 -9.18 -6.08
N ASP A 32 -8.74 -8.14 -5.85
CA ASP A 32 -8.36 -6.78 -6.20
C ASP A 32 -7.22 -6.29 -5.29
N TYR A 33 -7.24 -6.69 -4.02
CA TYR A 33 -6.15 -6.43 -3.09
C TYR A 33 -4.88 -7.21 -3.47
N ALA A 34 -5.02 -8.48 -3.83
CA ALA A 34 -3.89 -9.30 -4.30
C ALA A 34 -3.25 -8.71 -5.57
N ALA A 35 -4.06 -8.21 -6.50
CA ALA A 35 -3.57 -7.53 -7.70
C ALA A 35 -2.85 -6.21 -7.35
N PHE A 36 -3.36 -5.46 -6.37
CA PHE A 36 -2.69 -4.26 -5.85
C PHE A 36 -1.32 -4.58 -5.24
N ASP A 37 -1.21 -5.64 -4.42
CA ASP A 37 0.07 -6.07 -3.84
C ASP A 37 1.09 -6.45 -4.93
N TRP A 38 0.62 -7.12 -5.99
CA TRP A 38 1.46 -7.42 -7.17
C TRP A 38 1.98 -6.17 -7.88
N VAL A 39 1.15 -5.14 -8.05
CA VAL A 39 1.58 -3.86 -8.64
C VAL A 39 2.52 -3.11 -7.70
N LEU A 40 2.28 -3.17 -6.38
CA LEU A 40 3.16 -2.55 -5.38
C LEU A 40 4.56 -3.16 -5.40
N LYS A 41 4.67 -4.49 -5.53
CA LYS A 41 5.96 -5.19 -5.70
C LYS A 41 6.67 -4.79 -7.00
N GLN A 42 5.93 -4.63 -8.10
CA GLN A 42 6.52 -4.11 -9.34
C GLN A 42 7.04 -2.69 -9.15
N ALA A 43 6.28 -1.82 -8.48
CA ALA A 43 6.68 -0.45 -8.20
C ALA A 43 7.95 -0.38 -7.33
N ASP A 44 8.10 -1.26 -6.33
CA ASP A 44 9.32 -1.37 -5.51
C ASP A 44 10.56 -1.70 -6.35
N ALA A 45 10.41 -2.51 -7.41
CA ALA A 45 11.50 -2.78 -8.34
C ALA A 45 11.94 -1.55 -9.15
N PHE A 46 11.03 -0.60 -9.43
CA PHE A 46 11.35 0.66 -10.12
C PHE A 46 11.84 1.76 -9.16
N VAL A 47 11.29 1.80 -7.95
CA VAL A 47 11.60 2.77 -6.91
C VAL A 47 11.81 1.98 -5.60
N PRO A 48 13.07 1.63 -5.25
CA PRO A 48 13.38 0.74 -4.14
C PRO A 48 13.19 1.43 -2.79
N MET A 49 11.93 1.71 -2.45
CA MET A 49 11.54 2.33 -1.18
C MET A 49 11.17 1.24 -0.20
N ARG A 50 11.92 1.18 0.91
CA ARG A 50 11.67 0.19 1.96
C ARG A 50 10.22 0.27 2.46
N LEU A 51 9.47 -0.80 2.26
CA LEU A 51 8.16 -1.01 2.86
C LEU A 51 8.36 -1.50 4.31
N ALA A 52 8.01 -0.67 5.29
CA ALA A 52 8.15 -1.03 6.71
C ALA A 52 7.16 -2.11 7.16
N THR A 53 6.00 -2.17 6.50
CA THR A 53 4.95 -3.18 6.71
C THR A 53 4.32 -3.49 5.34
N GLN A 54 4.27 -4.75 4.92
CA GLN A 54 3.39 -5.16 3.82
C GLN A 54 2.00 -5.43 4.39
N GLY A 55 0.99 -4.79 3.80
CA GLY A 55 -0.39 -5.02 4.22
C GLY A 55 -0.76 -6.48 3.89
N GLN A 56 -1.17 -7.20 4.94
CA GLN A 56 -1.67 -8.57 4.95
C GLN A 56 -0.63 -9.71 5.14
N GLU A 57 0.05 -9.71 6.30
CA GLU A 57 0.31 -10.96 7.04
C GLU A 57 -0.96 -11.50 7.75
N VAL A 58 -2.14 -11.37 7.13
CA VAL A 58 -3.42 -11.83 7.70
C VAL A 58 -4.22 -12.57 6.62
N LEU A 59 -3.68 -13.68 6.10
CA LEU A 59 -4.48 -14.77 5.49
C LEU A 59 -3.66 -15.98 4.99
N VAL A 60 -2.34 -16.08 5.26
CA VAL A 60 -1.56 -17.30 4.97
C VAL A 60 -1.00 -17.96 6.24
N GLY A 61 -1.34 -17.43 7.43
CA GLY A 61 -0.88 -17.94 8.73
C GLY A 61 -1.92 -18.68 9.58
N LEU A 62 -3.15 -18.88 9.10
CA LEU A 62 -4.22 -19.61 9.83
C LEU A 62 -4.43 -21.05 9.35
N HIS A 63 -3.40 -21.66 8.74
CA HIS A 63 -3.28 -23.11 8.55
C HIS A 63 -1.86 -23.56 8.91
N ARG A 64 -1.50 -23.40 10.19
CA ARG A 64 -0.56 -24.31 10.82
C ARG A 64 -1.33 -25.05 11.90
N GLU A 65 -1.48 -26.35 11.70
CA GLU A 65 -1.73 -27.29 12.79
C GLU A 65 -0.55 -27.26 13.78
#